data_AF-A0A8I6WRS4-F1
#
_entry.id   AF-A0A8I6WRS4-F1
#
_cell.length_a   1.000
_cell.length_b   1.000
_cell.length_c   1.000
_cell.angle_alpha   90.00
_cell.angle_beta   90.00
_cell.angle_gamma   90.00
#
_symmetry.space_group_name_H-M   'P 1'
#
loop_
_entity.id
_entity.type
_entity.pdbx_description
1 polymer ?
#
loop_
_entity_poly.entity_id
_entity_poly.type
_entity_poly.pdbx_seq_one_letter_code
_entity_poly.pdbx_strand_id
1 'polypeptide(L)'
;MSKDWLKKPLFIQYFAPTSLIYISNMTNAPKLLLIYPTTVPTEDTNQSYYEITSNGCLTFIRKYVIGIGPWKDTIIPPNNNHLGLATDLVARAHALNLQVHPYTFRNENSFLHFNFHQDPYAEYEYWLREIGVDALFTDFTSSLHKYQEWTAPRQRKEKKCRGTPA
;
A
#
# COMPACT_ATOMS: atom_id res chain seq x y z
N MET A 1 6.79 9.04 -11.93
CA MET A 1 5.69 10.03 -12.10
C MET A 1 6.15 11.21 -12.93
N SER A 2 5.28 11.85 -13.70
CA SER A 2 5.62 13.00 -14.56
C SER A 2 5.82 14.28 -13.75
N LYS A 3 6.53 15.26 -14.31
CA LYS A 3 6.71 16.59 -13.67
C LYS A 3 5.38 17.31 -13.43
N ASP A 4 4.42 17.15 -14.33
CA ASP A 4 3.11 17.79 -14.20
C ASP A 4 2.26 17.14 -13.12
N TRP A 5 2.37 15.81 -12.96
CA TRP A 5 1.74 15.13 -11.83
C TRP A 5 2.31 15.63 -10.49
N LEU A 6 3.63 15.81 -10.38
CA LEU A 6 4.25 16.33 -9.14
C LEU A 6 3.76 17.74 -8.76
N LYS A 7 3.33 18.56 -9.72
CA LYS A 7 2.76 19.89 -9.44
C LYS A 7 1.33 19.81 -8.87
N LYS A 8 0.58 18.76 -9.22
CA LYS A 8 -0.82 18.54 -8.82
C LYS A 8 -1.06 17.04 -8.60
N PRO A 9 -0.49 16.47 -7.52
CA PRO A 9 -0.54 15.03 -7.32
C PRO A 9 -1.98 14.60 -7.02
N LEU A 10 -2.45 13.62 -7.78
CA LEU A 10 -3.78 13.03 -7.63
C LEU A 10 -3.71 11.54 -7.92
N PHE A 11 -4.36 10.75 -7.07
CA PHE A 11 -4.72 9.36 -7.35
C PHE A 11 -6.24 9.26 -7.44
N ILE A 12 -6.72 8.38 -8.32
CA ILE A 12 -8.11 7.94 -8.33
C ILE A 12 -8.11 6.51 -7.81
N GLN A 13 -8.95 6.22 -6.82
CA GLN A 13 -9.09 4.86 -6.29
C GLN A 13 -10.54 4.47 -6.25
N TYR A 14 -10.82 3.20 -6.55
CA TYR A 14 -12.18 2.69 -6.55
C TYR A 14 -12.20 1.17 -6.42
N PHE A 15 -13.30 0.64 -5.88
CA PHE A 15 -13.51 -0.80 -5.68
C PHE A 15 -13.98 -1.51 -6.96
N ALA A 16 -14.62 -0.77 -7.87
CA ALA A 16 -15.23 -1.32 -9.06
C ALA A 16 -14.24 -1.28 -10.26
N PRO A 17 -13.67 -2.42 -10.70
CA PRO A 17 -12.65 -2.45 -11.75
C PRO A 17 -13.14 -1.89 -13.10
N THR A 18 -14.41 -2.08 -13.48
CA THR A 18 -14.91 -1.58 -14.77
C THR A 18 -14.99 -0.06 -14.78
N SER A 19 -15.26 0.56 -13.63
CA SER A 19 -15.24 2.02 -13.48
C SER A 19 -13.83 2.60 -13.67
N LEU A 20 -12.80 1.91 -13.18
CA LEU A 20 -11.40 2.30 -13.39
C LEU A 20 -10.97 2.16 -14.85
N ILE A 21 -11.46 1.14 -15.55
CA ILE A 21 -11.25 0.99 -16.99
C ILE A 21 -11.95 2.12 -17.75
N TYR A 22 -13.21 2.39 -17.43
CA TYR A 22 -13.98 3.46 -18.05
C TYR A 22 -13.30 4.83 -17.93
N ILE A 23 -12.92 5.23 -16.72
CA ILE A 23 -12.30 6.54 -16.47
C ILE A 23 -10.87 6.64 -17.05
N SER A 24 -10.23 5.52 -17.38
CA SER A 24 -8.92 5.53 -18.04
C SER A 24 -8.96 6.13 -19.45
N ASN A 25 -10.12 6.12 -20.11
CA ASN A 25 -10.30 6.80 -21.38
C ASN A 25 -10.51 8.32 -21.24
N MET A 26 -10.70 8.82 -20.02
CA MET A 26 -11.02 10.23 -19.75
C MET A 26 -9.85 10.98 -19.09
N THR A 27 -8.96 10.28 -18.39
CA THR A 27 -7.83 10.90 -17.69
C THR A 27 -6.62 9.99 -17.55
N ASN A 28 -5.44 10.59 -17.66
CA ASN A 28 -4.14 9.95 -17.41
C ASN A 28 -3.74 9.95 -15.93
N ALA A 29 -4.62 10.40 -15.02
CA ALA A 29 -4.34 10.34 -13.59
C ALA A 29 -4.05 8.88 -13.15
N PRO A 30 -3.05 8.64 -12.28
CA PRO A 30 -2.77 7.33 -11.70
C PRO A 30 -3.98 6.76 -10.96
N LYS A 31 -4.21 5.46 -11.13
CA LYS A 31 -5.38 4.74 -10.59
C LYS A 31 -4.95 3.59 -9.70
N LEU A 32 -5.68 3.37 -8.60
CA LEU A 32 -5.51 2.23 -7.70
C LEU A 32 -6.81 1.42 -7.63
N LEU A 33 -6.72 0.11 -7.89
CA LEU A 33 -7.85 -0.79 -7.65
C LEU A 33 -7.90 -1.14 -6.16
N LEU A 34 -8.97 -0.74 -5.49
CA LEU A 34 -9.19 -1.12 -4.09
C LEU A 34 -9.68 -2.56 -4.01
N ILE A 35 -9.24 -3.29 -2.98
CA ILE A 35 -9.55 -4.71 -2.80
C ILE A 35 -10.13 -4.94 -1.39
N TYR A 36 -11.35 -5.45 -1.34
CA TYR A 36 -12.03 -5.92 -0.12
C TYR A 36 -11.66 -7.38 0.20
N PRO A 37 -12.19 -7.96 1.30
CA PRO A 37 -12.06 -9.39 1.55
C PRO A 37 -12.36 -10.23 0.31
N THR A 38 -11.57 -11.27 0.09
CA THR A 38 -11.63 -12.11 -1.11
C THR A 38 -12.98 -12.80 -1.32
N THR A 39 -13.80 -12.91 -0.29
CA THR A 39 -15.14 -13.53 -0.29
C THR A 39 -16.26 -12.59 -0.73
N VAL A 40 -15.99 -11.29 -0.87
CA VAL A 40 -16.98 -10.27 -1.24
C VAL A 40 -16.95 -10.09 -2.77
N PRO A 41 -18.10 -9.94 -3.44
CA PRO A 41 -18.15 -9.58 -4.85
C PRO A 41 -17.73 -8.12 -5.07
N THR A 42 -17.19 -7.82 -6.25
CA THR A 42 -16.97 -6.43 -6.68
C THR A 42 -18.30 -5.68 -6.86
N GLU A 43 -18.25 -4.35 -6.84
CA GLU A 43 -19.45 -3.50 -6.93
C GLU A 43 -20.11 -3.51 -8.32
N ASP A 44 -19.36 -3.84 -9.37
CA ASP A 44 -19.78 -3.70 -10.78
C ASP A 44 -19.60 -4.98 -11.61
N THR A 45 -19.10 -6.06 -11.01
CA THR A 45 -19.03 -7.39 -11.62
C THR A 45 -19.52 -8.46 -10.65
N ASN A 46 -19.98 -9.61 -11.18
CA ASN A 46 -20.30 -10.78 -10.36
C ASN A 46 -19.07 -11.55 -9.88
N GLN A 47 -17.85 -11.05 -10.11
CA GLN A 47 -16.62 -11.68 -9.66
C GLN A 47 -16.31 -11.28 -8.21
N SER A 48 -15.71 -12.21 -7.48
CA SER A 48 -15.15 -12.00 -6.15
C SER A 48 -13.79 -11.29 -6.21
N TYR A 49 -13.37 -10.69 -5.08
CA TYR A 49 -12.00 -10.17 -4.94
C TYR A 49 -10.94 -11.27 -5.04
N TYR A 50 -11.28 -12.53 -4.74
CA TYR A 50 -10.42 -13.68 -5.05
C TYR A 50 -10.14 -13.79 -6.57
N GLU A 51 -11.18 -13.71 -7.38
CA GLU A 51 -11.07 -13.85 -8.84
C GLU A 51 -10.33 -12.67 -9.48
N ILE A 52 -10.69 -11.44 -9.10
CA ILE A 52 -10.07 -10.24 -9.70
C ILE A 52 -8.62 -10.01 -9.25
N THR A 53 -8.16 -10.69 -8.20
CA THR A 53 -6.75 -10.72 -7.78
C THR A 53 -5.97 -11.91 -8.33
N SER A 54 -6.58 -12.74 -9.19
CA SER A 54 -5.87 -13.77 -9.93
C SER A 54 -4.79 -13.18 -10.86
N ASN A 55 -3.79 -13.96 -11.22
CA ASN A 55 -2.71 -13.50 -12.13
C ASN A 55 -3.24 -12.99 -13.48
N GLY A 56 -4.27 -13.64 -14.03
CA GLY A 56 -4.89 -13.22 -15.29
C GLY A 56 -5.53 -11.84 -15.15
N CYS A 57 -6.34 -11.64 -14.10
CA CYS A 57 -7.00 -10.37 -13.85
C CYS A 57 -6.01 -9.25 -13.52
N LEU A 58 -4.99 -9.51 -12.69
CA LEU A 58 -3.93 -8.53 -12.40
C LEU A 58 -3.15 -8.15 -13.66
N THR A 59 -2.81 -9.12 -14.51
CA THR A 59 -2.14 -8.88 -15.80
C THR A 59 -2.98 -8.03 -16.74
N PHE A 60 -4.31 -8.22 -16.71
CA PHE A 60 -5.22 -7.42 -17.51
C PHE A 60 -5.35 -5.99 -16.96
N ILE A 61 -5.64 -5.84 -15.66
CA ILE A 61 -5.98 -4.54 -15.07
C ILE A 61 -4.76 -3.60 -14.99
N ARG A 62 -3.52 -4.13 -14.95
CA ARG A 62 -2.29 -3.31 -14.93
C ARG A 62 -2.15 -2.33 -16.09
N LYS A 63 -2.91 -2.53 -17.18
CA LYS A 63 -2.96 -1.60 -18.32
C LYS A 63 -3.65 -0.28 -17.94
N TYR A 64 -4.47 -0.28 -16.89
CA TYR A 64 -5.33 0.82 -16.49
C TYR A 64 -4.97 1.39 -15.11
N VAL A 65 -4.39 0.57 -14.24
CA VAL A 65 -4.02 0.95 -12.87
C VAL A 65 -2.51 0.90 -12.67
N ILE A 66 -2.01 1.72 -11.75
CA ILE A 66 -0.59 1.74 -11.34
C ILE A 66 -0.33 0.84 -10.13
N GLY A 67 -1.38 0.34 -9.49
CA GLY A 67 -1.29 -0.42 -8.26
C GLY A 67 -2.65 -0.88 -7.75
N ILE A 68 -2.60 -1.55 -6.62
CA ILE A 68 -3.74 -2.04 -5.87
C ILE A 68 -3.70 -1.48 -4.44
N GLY A 69 -4.86 -1.27 -3.85
CA GLY A 69 -5.01 -0.89 -2.45
C GLY A 69 -5.86 -1.91 -1.71
N PRO A 70 -5.29 -3.02 -1.22
CA PRO A 70 -6.05 -4.05 -0.53
C PRO A 70 -6.29 -3.75 0.94
N TRP A 71 -7.36 -4.30 1.48
CA TRP A 71 -7.50 -4.44 2.91
C TRP A 71 -6.32 -5.28 3.45
N LYS A 72 -5.65 -4.83 4.53
CA LYS A 72 -4.41 -5.45 5.03
C LYS A 72 -4.59 -6.94 5.34
N ASP A 73 -5.74 -7.33 5.88
CA ASP A 73 -6.02 -8.74 6.21
C ASP A 73 -6.30 -9.62 4.97
N THR A 74 -6.49 -9.02 3.79
CA THR A 74 -6.49 -9.78 2.52
C THR A 74 -5.07 -10.19 2.10
N ILE A 75 -4.06 -9.41 2.47
CA ILE A 75 -2.66 -9.79 2.26
C ILE A 75 -2.24 -10.82 3.32
N ILE A 76 -2.60 -10.60 4.58
CA ILE A 76 -2.25 -11.46 5.72
C ILE A 76 -3.51 -11.80 6.52
N PRO A 77 -4.20 -12.89 6.16
CA PRO A 77 -5.40 -13.31 6.86
C PRO A 77 -5.10 -13.62 8.34
N PRO A 78 -5.79 -12.99 9.30
CA PRO A 78 -5.55 -13.26 10.71
C PRO A 78 -6.11 -14.60 11.15
N ASN A 79 -5.51 -15.15 12.21
CA ASN A 79 -6.06 -16.26 12.99
C ASN A 79 -6.14 -15.85 14.46
N ASN A 80 -7.34 -15.73 15.02
CA ASN A 80 -7.56 -15.28 16.40
C ASN A 80 -6.79 -13.98 16.76
N ASN A 81 -6.83 -12.99 15.86
CA ASN A 81 -6.11 -11.71 15.96
C ASN A 81 -4.56 -11.83 16.01
N HIS A 82 -4.01 -12.99 15.67
CA HIS A 82 -2.60 -13.12 15.32
C HIS A 82 -2.44 -13.07 13.80
N LEU A 83 -1.31 -12.55 13.33
CA LEU A 83 -0.93 -12.61 11.93
C LEU A 83 -0.91 -14.08 11.48
N GLY A 84 -1.63 -14.40 10.40
CA GLY A 84 -1.54 -15.70 9.75
C GLY A 84 -0.41 -15.74 8.72
N LEU A 85 -0.53 -16.69 7.78
CA LEU A 85 0.42 -16.81 6.67
C LEU A 85 0.15 -15.70 5.64
N ALA A 86 1.19 -14.94 5.29
CA ALA A 86 1.10 -13.96 4.21
C ALA A 86 0.80 -14.66 2.88
N THR A 87 -0.13 -14.09 2.12
CA THR A 87 -0.39 -14.50 0.73
C THR A 87 0.73 -14.05 -0.20
N ASP A 88 0.73 -14.55 -1.43
CA ASP A 88 1.67 -14.12 -2.48
C ASP A 88 1.21 -12.85 -3.23
N LEU A 89 0.13 -12.19 -2.79
CA LEU A 89 -0.50 -11.08 -3.51
C LEU A 89 0.47 -9.91 -3.77
N VAL A 90 1.28 -9.56 -2.77
CA VAL A 90 2.27 -8.47 -2.88
C VAL A 90 3.33 -8.83 -3.94
N ALA A 91 3.90 -10.03 -3.85
CA ALA A 91 4.89 -10.51 -4.81
C ALA A 91 4.34 -10.57 -6.25
N ARG A 92 3.11 -11.05 -6.43
CA ARG A 92 2.45 -11.10 -7.76
C ARG A 92 2.15 -9.71 -8.30
N ALA A 93 1.74 -8.76 -7.46
CA ALA A 93 1.54 -7.37 -7.86
C ALA A 93 2.86 -6.72 -8.31
N HIS A 94 3.93 -6.87 -7.52
CA HIS A 94 5.25 -6.34 -7.86
C HIS A 94 5.84 -6.97 -9.12
N ALA A 95 5.67 -8.28 -9.33
CA ALA A 95 6.08 -8.95 -10.57
C ALA A 95 5.38 -8.37 -11.83
N LEU A 96 4.26 -7.69 -11.64
CA LEU A 96 3.50 -7.00 -12.69
C LEU A 96 3.73 -5.48 -12.70
N ASN A 97 4.68 -4.98 -11.91
CA ASN A 97 4.97 -3.55 -11.68
C ASN A 97 3.77 -2.76 -11.11
N LEU A 98 2.93 -3.41 -10.31
CA LEU A 98 1.85 -2.77 -9.58
C LEU A 98 2.31 -2.43 -8.17
N GLN A 99 2.11 -1.18 -7.75
CA GLN A 99 2.31 -0.78 -6.35
C GLN A 99 1.23 -1.40 -5.45
N VAL A 100 1.54 -1.60 -4.16
CA VAL A 100 0.61 -2.13 -3.17
C VAL A 100 0.47 -1.17 -2.00
N HIS A 101 -0.71 -0.58 -1.85
CA HIS A 101 -1.01 0.44 -0.83
C HIS A 101 -2.13 -0.03 0.12
N PRO A 102 -1.86 -0.91 1.09
CA PRO A 102 -2.90 -1.48 1.93
C PRO A 102 -3.58 -0.46 2.86
N TYR A 103 -4.80 -0.80 3.26
CA TYR A 103 -5.62 -0.03 4.19
C TYR A 103 -6.28 -0.93 5.26
N THR A 104 -6.77 -0.43 6.40
CA THR A 104 -6.45 0.87 7.01
C THR A 104 -5.66 0.60 8.28
N PHE A 105 -4.54 1.28 8.43
CA PHE A 105 -3.68 1.19 9.61
C PHE A 105 -4.20 2.11 10.69
N ARG A 106 -4.44 1.55 11.87
CA ARG A 106 -5.13 2.17 13.00
C ARG A 106 -4.36 1.84 14.27
N ASN A 107 -4.12 2.86 15.09
CA ASN A 107 -3.24 2.74 16.25
C ASN A 107 -3.94 2.17 17.48
N GLU A 108 -5.27 2.17 17.48
CA GLU A 108 -6.05 1.69 18.61
C GLU A 108 -5.89 0.17 18.74
N ASN A 109 -5.77 -0.30 19.99
CA ASN A 109 -5.50 -1.70 20.31
C ASN A 109 -6.47 -2.70 19.68
N SER A 110 -7.71 -2.29 19.39
CA SER A 110 -8.71 -3.13 18.73
C SER A 110 -8.42 -3.42 17.26
N PHE A 111 -7.52 -2.68 16.61
CA PHE A 111 -7.16 -2.83 15.20
C PHE A 111 -5.72 -3.33 14.97
N LEU A 112 -4.98 -3.56 16.05
CA LEU A 112 -3.63 -4.11 16.03
C LEU A 112 -3.69 -5.61 16.32
N HIS A 113 -3.01 -6.38 15.48
CA HIS A 113 -2.76 -7.80 15.73
C HIS A 113 -1.91 -7.96 16.99
N PHE A 114 -2.15 -9.02 17.76
CA PHE A 114 -1.43 -9.27 19.01
C PHE A 114 0.08 -9.40 18.84
N ASN A 115 0.54 -9.78 17.64
CA ASN A 115 1.95 -9.82 17.26
C ASN A 115 2.68 -8.49 17.44
N PHE A 116 1.96 -7.36 17.37
CA PHE A 116 2.55 -6.03 17.50
C PHE A 116 2.55 -5.51 18.93
N HIS A 117 2.01 -6.25 19.91
CA HIS A 117 2.03 -5.86 21.32
C HIS A 117 1.54 -4.43 21.60
N GLN A 118 0.47 -4.01 20.90
CA GLN A 118 -0.10 -2.65 20.98
C GLN A 118 0.85 -1.54 20.49
N ASP A 119 1.88 -1.89 19.72
CA ASP A 119 2.82 -0.95 19.12
C ASP A 119 2.53 -0.75 17.62
N PRO A 120 1.94 0.40 17.22
CA PRO A 120 1.71 0.70 15.80
C PRO A 120 3.02 0.89 15.00
N TYR A 121 4.13 1.24 15.65
CA TYR A 121 5.42 1.38 14.97
C TYR A 121 5.98 0.02 14.55
N ALA A 122 5.77 -1.01 15.36
CA ALA A 122 6.09 -2.39 15.00
C ALA A 122 5.23 -2.87 13.81
N GLU A 123 3.95 -2.47 13.75
CA GLU A 123 3.11 -2.73 12.58
C GLU A 123 3.66 -2.03 11.32
N TYR A 124 4.00 -0.75 11.39
CA TYR A 124 4.57 -0.03 10.24
C TYR A 124 5.89 -0.64 9.75
N GLU A 125 6.80 -0.99 10.66
CA GLU A 125 8.07 -1.66 10.33
C GLU A 125 7.81 -2.97 9.60
N TYR A 126 6.95 -3.82 10.14
CA TYR A 126 6.62 -5.12 9.54
C TYR A 126 6.04 -4.97 8.13
N TRP A 127 5.06 -4.09 7.94
CA TRP A 127 4.42 -3.93 6.63
C TRP A 127 5.35 -3.27 5.59
N LEU A 128 6.08 -2.23 5.97
CA LEU A 128 6.93 -1.49 5.03
C LEU A 128 8.26 -2.21 4.73
N ARG A 129 8.80 -3.00 5.66
CA ARG A 129 10.12 -3.64 5.49
C ARG A 129 10.06 -5.14 5.26
N GLU A 130 9.24 -5.86 6.01
CA GLU A 130 9.19 -7.33 5.92
C GLU A 130 8.25 -7.77 4.80
N ILE A 131 7.04 -7.21 4.76
CA ILE A 131 6.08 -7.47 3.66
C ILE A 131 6.45 -6.68 2.41
N GLY A 132 7.06 -5.50 2.59
CA GLY A 132 7.56 -4.68 1.49
C GLY A 132 6.48 -3.95 0.71
N VAL A 133 5.37 -3.56 1.34
CA VAL A 133 4.35 -2.73 0.65
C VAL A 133 4.88 -1.32 0.37
N ASP A 134 4.38 -0.69 -0.69
CA ASP A 134 4.96 0.56 -1.21
C ASP A 134 4.50 1.81 -0.44
N ALA A 135 3.31 1.76 0.14
CA ALA A 135 2.73 2.83 0.97
C ALA A 135 1.62 2.28 1.86
N LEU A 136 1.08 3.09 2.76
CA LEU A 136 0.00 2.71 3.66
C LEU A 136 -1.10 3.77 3.64
N PHE A 137 -2.37 3.35 3.77
CA PHE A 137 -3.44 4.24 4.23
C PHE A 137 -3.61 4.10 5.73
N THR A 138 -3.48 5.21 6.46
CA THR A 138 -3.61 5.23 7.92
C THR A 138 -4.49 6.39 8.39
N ASP A 139 -5.25 6.15 9.45
CA ASP A 139 -6.00 7.19 10.15
C ASP A 139 -5.08 8.03 11.06
N PHE A 140 -3.81 7.64 11.24
CA PHE A 140 -2.84 8.24 12.16
C PHE A 140 -1.58 8.72 11.44
N THR A 141 -1.75 9.68 10.52
CA THR A 141 -0.66 10.21 9.67
C THR A 141 0.55 10.71 10.48
N SER A 142 0.32 11.37 11.62
CA SER A 142 1.39 11.83 12.52
C SER A 142 2.29 10.70 13.04
N SER A 143 1.73 9.53 13.30
CA SER A 143 2.49 8.37 13.80
C SER A 143 3.36 7.78 12.69
N LEU A 144 2.78 7.58 11.50
CA LEU A 144 3.54 7.12 10.34
C LEU A 144 4.64 8.11 9.94
N HIS A 145 4.38 9.42 10.03
CA HIS A 145 5.39 10.44 9.76
C HIS A 145 6.57 10.34 10.73
N LYS A 146 6.31 10.21 12.05
CA LYS A 146 7.37 10.01 13.06
C LYS A 146 8.19 8.75 12.80
N TYR A 147 7.51 7.65 12.47
CA TYR A 147 8.18 6.41 12.07
C TYR A 147 9.16 6.64 10.90
N GLN A 148 8.71 7.35 9.86
CA GLN A 148 9.53 7.67 8.70
C GLN A 148 10.73 8.57 9.07
N GLU A 149 10.55 9.57 9.94
CA GLU A 149 11.65 10.41 10.43
C GLU A 149 12.70 9.62 11.21
N TRP A 150 12.26 8.70 12.09
CA TRP A 150 13.16 7.89 12.91
C TRP A 150 13.94 6.86 12.10
N THR A 151 13.34 6.35 11.04
CA THR A 151 13.90 5.26 10.25
C THR A 151 14.51 5.70 8.92
N ALA A 152 14.40 6.99 8.57
CA ALA A 152 15.11 7.58 7.46
C ALA A 152 16.64 7.46 7.66
N PRO A 153 17.42 7.16 6.60
CA PRO A 153 18.87 7.16 6.69
C PRO A 153 19.35 8.54 7.17
N ARG A 154 20.01 8.59 8.34
CA ARG A 154 20.61 9.84 8.83
C ARG A 154 21.63 10.31 7.80
N GLN A 155 21.42 11.47 7.19
CA GLN A 155 22.49 12.13 6.45
C GLN A 155 23.61 12.45 7.44
N ARG A 156 24.75 11.75 7.30
CA ARG A 156 25.99 12.14 7.96
C ARG A 156 26.34 13.54 7.46
N LYS A 157 26.05 14.57 8.27
CA LYS A 157 26.68 15.87 8.10
C LYS A 157 28.17 15.67 8.37
N GLU A 158 28.94 15.42 7.32
CA GLU A 158 30.39 15.57 7.37
C GLU A 158 30.68 17.04 7.71
N LYS A 159 30.98 17.30 8.99
CA LYS A 159 31.63 18.54 9.39
C LYS A 159 33.01 18.53 8.74
N LYS A 160 33.11 19.13 7.56
CA LYS A 160 34.39 19.54 6.97
C LYS A 160 34.97 20.57 7.92
N CYS A 161 35.82 20.13 8.86
CA CYS A 161 36.70 21.02 9.61
C CYS A 161 37.53 21.77 8.58
N ARG A 162 37.11 23.00 8.26
CA ARG A 162 37.93 23.93 7.50
C ARG A 162 39.13 24.24 8.38
N GLY A 163 40.28 23.71 7.97
CA GLY A 163 41.57 24.10 8.54
C GLY A 163 41.69 25.61 8.50
N THR A 164 42.08 26.19 9.62
CA THR A 164 42.48 27.57 9.75
C THR A 164 43.87 27.70 9.09
N PRO A 165 44.09 28.63 8.15
CA PRO A 165 45.45 28.96 7.75
C PRO A 165 46.00 29.99 8.74
N ALA A 166 47.15 29.68 9.33
CA ALA A 166 48.11 30.63 9.88
C ALA A 166 49.49 30.25 9.32
#